data_AF-A0A7D5T292-F1
#
_entry.id   AF-A0A7D5T292-F1
#
_cell.length_a   1.000
_cell.length_b   1.000
_cell.length_c   1.000
_cell.angle_alpha   90.00
_cell.angle_beta   90.00
_cell.angle_gamma   90.00
#
_symmetry.space_group_name_H-M   'P 1'
#
loop_
_entity.id
_entity.type
_entity.pdbx_description
1 polymer ?
#
loop_
_entity_poly.entity_id
_entity_poly.type
_entity_poly.pdbx_seq_one_letter_code
_entity_poly.pdbx_strand_id
1 'polypeptide(L)' 'MVTMGVLERAKRASGLSEPEALPYLCLGCETQFDIQYHTCPVCGKYDIRRAKWVNADGESR' A
#
# COMPACT_ATOMS: atom_id res chain seq x y z
N MET A 1 -27.88 23.24 -3.05
CA MET A 1 -27.17 22.46 -2.01
C MET A 1 -27.21 21.00 -2.42
N VAL A 2 -26.18 20.52 -3.14
CA VAL A 2 -26.06 19.10 -3.49
C VAL A 2 -25.64 18.35 -2.24
N THR A 3 -26.33 17.25 -1.95
CA THR A 3 -26.24 16.46 -0.72
C THR A 3 -24.84 15.85 -0.51
N MET A 4 -24.05 16.40 0.42
CA MET A 4 -22.72 15.92 0.84
C MET A 4 -22.75 14.59 1.63
N GLY A 5 -23.50 13.58 1.15
CA GLY A 5 -23.61 12.28 1.81
C GLY A 5 -23.57 11.07 0.87
N VAL A 6 -23.89 11.26 -0.41
CA VAL A 6 -23.93 10.17 -1.40
C VAL A 6 -22.58 9.96 -2.08
N LEU A 7 -21.81 11.04 -2.32
CA LEU A 7 -20.47 10.93 -2.92
C LEU A 7 -19.47 10.19 -2.01
N GLU A 8 -19.56 10.37 -0.69
CA GLU A 8 -18.63 9.73 0.26
C GLU A 8 -18.78 8.20 0.30
N ARG A 9 -20.00 7.68 0.17
CA ARG A 9 -20.25 6.23 0.11
C ARG A 9 -19.80 5.63 -1.22
N ALA A 10 -19.98 6.36 -2.32
CA ALA A 10 -19.52 5.92 -3.64
C ALA A 10 -17.98 5.83 -3.71
N LYS A 11 -17.24 6.78 -3.13
CA LYS A 11 -15.76 6.75 -3.09
C LYS A 11 -15.18 5.54 -2.35
N ARG A 12 -15.83 5.08 -1.28
CA ARG A 12 -15.40 3.90 -0.52
C ARG A 12 -15.66 2.59 -1.27
N ALA A 13 -16.76 2.50 -2.01
CA ALA A 13 -17.13 1.31 -2.80
C ALA A 13 -16.36 1.18 -4.11
N SER A 14 -15.85 2.28 -4.66
CA SER A 14 -15.20 2.32 -5.98
C SER A 14 -13.66 2.22 -5.94
N GLY A 15 -13.05 2.06 -4.75
CA GLY A 15 -11.58 2.03 -4.63
C GLY A 15 -10.89 3.32 -5.11
N LEU A 16 -11.66 4.40 -5.30
CA LEU A 16 -11.24 5.72 -5.75
C LEU A 16 -10.85 6.64 -4.59
N SER A 17 -10.84 6.12 -3.36
CA SER A 17 -9.98 6.72 -2.34
C SER A 17 -8.57 6.53 -2.88
N GLU A 18 -7.89 7.62 -3.27
CA GLU A 18 -6.47 7.58 -3.61
C GLU A 18 -5.82 6.67 -2.58
N PRO A 19 -5.24 5.53 -2.99
CA PRO A 19 -4.66 4.63 -2.03
C PRO A 19 -3.61 5.48 -1.34
N GLU A 20 -3.83 5.77 -0.05
CA GLU A 20 -2.82 6.34 0.84
C GLU A 20 -1.53 5.65 0.42
N ALA A 21 -0.59 6.41 -0.15
CA ALA A 21 0.52 5.85 -0.91
C ALA A 21 1.45 5.14 0.08
N LEU A 22 1.04 3.94 0.50
CA LEU A 22 1.68 3.20 1.56
C LEU A 22 3.07 2.82 1.04
N PRO A 23 4.11 3.03 1.86
CA PRO A 23 5.48 2.86 1.43
C PRO A 23 5.72 1.41 1.00
N TYR A 24 6.67 1.25 0.09
CA TYR A 24 7.27 -0.02 -0.23
C TYR A 24 8.25 -0.39 0.88
N LEU A 25 8.21 -1.63 1.34
CA LEU A 25 9.06 -2.16 2.40
C LEU A 25 9.86 -3.35 1.86
N CYS A 26 11.16 -3.35 2.13
CA CYS A 26 12.01 -4.52 1.88
C CYS A 26 11.82 -5.55 3.00
N LEU A 27 11.40 -6.77 2.68
CA LEU A 27 11.21 -7.83 3.68
C LEU A 27 12.52 -8.39 4.27
N GLY A 28 13.67 -8.02 3.71
CA GLY A 28 14.97 -8.49 4.18
C GLY A 28 15.67 -7.59 5.18
N CYS A 29 15.40 -6.29 5.17
CA CYS A 29 16.01 -5.30 6.07
C CYS A 29 15.02 -4.25 6.57
N GLU A 30 13.74 -4.42 6.26
CA GLU A 30 12.61 -3.62 6.72
C GLU A 30 12.68 -2.12 6.34
N THR A 31 13.60 -1.75 5.44
CA THR A 31 13.71 -0.38 4.94
C THR A 31 12.48 -0.01 4.11
N GLN A 32 11.95 1.18 4.37
CA GLN A 32 10.81 1.75 3.67
C GLN A 32 11.24 2.70 2.54
N PHE A 33 10.47 2.73 1.46
CA PHE A 33 10.70 3.51 0.26
C PHE A 33 9.38 4.08 -0.28
N ASP A 34 9.41 5.30 -0.81
CA ASP A 34 8.24 5.90 -1.46
C ASP A 34 8.00 5.33 -2.88
N ILE A 35 9.02 4.70 -3.47
CA ILE A 35 8.97 4.10 -4.81
C ILE A 35 9.35 2.61 -4.79
N GLN A 36 8.87 1.85 -5.77
CA GLN A 36 9.23 0.45 -5.92
C GLN A 36 10.59 0.31 -6.61
N TYR A 37 11.60 -0.12 -5.88
CA TYR A 37 12.86 -0.55 -6.48
C TYR A 37 12.78 -2.04 -6.88
N HIS A 38 13.46 -2.42 -7.96
CA HIS A 38 13.63 -3.83 -8.34
C HIS A 38 14.62 -4.57 -7.42
N THR A 39 15.54 -3.82 -6.80
CA THR A 39 16.55 -4.32 -5.86
C THR A 39 16.68 -3.32 -4.71
N CYS A 40 16.76 -3.80 -3.48
CA CYS A 40 16.93 -2.97 -2.31
C CYS A 40 18.29 -2.27 -2.34
N PRO A 41 18.34 -0.92 -2.34
CA PRO A 41 19.60 -0.19 -2.34
C PRO A 41 20.35 -0.31 -1.01
N VAL A 42 19.69 -0.77 0.07
CA VAL A 42 20.30 -0.92 1.40
C VAL A 42 20.96 -2.30 1.58
N CYS A 43 20.27 -3.38 1.22
CA CYS A 43 20.75 -4.75 1.48
C CYS A 43 20.92 -5.63 0.23
N GLY A 44 20.59 -5.13 -0.96
CA GLY A 44 20.75 -5.85 -2.23
C GLY A 44 19.72 -6.96 -2.49
N LYS A 45 18.75 -7.19 -1.59
CA LYS A 45 17.68 -8.19 -1.79
C LYS A 45 16.58 -7.68 -2.73
N TYR A 46 15.82 -8.60 -3.29
CA TYR A 46 14.81 -8.31 -4.32
C TYR A 46 13.36 -8.29 -3.78
N ASP A 47 13.15 -8.67 -2.52
CA ASP A 47 11.81 -8.79 -1.95
C ASP A 47 11.34 -7.46 -1.36
N ILE A 48 10.85 -6.57 -2.23
CA ILE A 48 10.29 -5.25 -1.88
C ILE A 48 8.80 -5.26 -2.22
N ARG A 49 7.94 -5.07 -1.21
CA ARG A 49 6.48 -5.13 -1.34
C ARG A 49 5.83 -3.87 -0.80
N ARG A 50 4.64 -3.50 -1.29
CA ARG A 50 3.87 -2.44 -0.63
C ARG A 50 3.47 -2.88 0.77
N ALA A 51 3.70 -2.04 1.77
CA ALA A 51 3.44 -2.34 3.19
C ALA A 51 1.99 -2.80 3.46
N LYS A 52 1.03 -2.31 2.66
CA LYS A 52 -0.38 -2.76 2.67
C LYS A 52 -0.54 -4.28 2.56
N TRP A 53 0.37 -4.95 1.84
CA TRP A 53 0.26 -6.35 1.44
C TRP A 53 1.08 -7.29 2.31
N VAL A 54 1.82 -6.75 3.29
CA VAL A 54 2.62 -7.53 4.25
C VAL A 54 1.82 -7.87 5.51
N ASN A 55 0.75 -7.11 5.77
CA ASN A 55 -0.14 -7.35 6.92
C ASN A 55 -1.46 -8.02 6.49
N ALA A 56 -1.78 -8.03 5.20
CA ALA A 56 -3.05 -8.56 4.67
C ALA A 56 -2.98 -10.05 4.33
N ASP A 57 -1.79 -10.63 4.22
CA ASP A 57 -1.58 -12.06 3.94
C ASP A 57 -1.63 -12.94 5.20
N GLY A 58 -1.78 -12.35 6.39
CA GLY A 58 -1.96 -13.09 7.65
C GLY A 58 -3.38 -13.65 7.88
N GLU A 59 -4.37 -13.27 7.06
CA GLU A 59 -5.76 -13.72 7.19
C GLU A 59 -6.19 -14.55 5.98
N SER A 60 -5.58 -15.72 5.83
CA SER A 60 -6.16 -16.83 5.06
C SER A 60 -5.99 -18.11 5.86
N ARG A 61 -7.01 -18.41 6.68
CA ARG A 61 -7.21 -19.73 7.24
C ARG A 61 -8.69 -20.08 7.23
#